data_AF-A0A9D9LD40-F1
#
_entry.id   AF-A0A9D9LD40-F1
#
_cell.length_a   1.000
_cell.length_b   1.000
_cell.length_c   1.000
_cell.angle_alpha   90.00
_cell.angle_beta   90.00
_cell.angle_gamma   90.00
#
_symmetry.space_group_name_H-M   'P 1'
#
loop_
_entity.id
_entity.type
_entity.pdbx_description
1 polymer ?
#
loop_
_entity_poly.entity_id
_entity_poly.type
_entity_poly.pdbx_seq_one_letter_code
_entity_poly.pdbx_strand_id
1 'polypeptide(L)'
;MPALTLVDSNFGKQQLSVLLEAVYMHTSGQLPAYEWNFGDVNAPVHAWSTIFTYRLDKMRTGVGDTQWLKACFNKLSLNFTWWVNRVDLSGRNVFEGGFLGLDNISPIDRSNLRAGVTLEQSDGTAWMTLFSQNMVEIAAELSMSDPSYAPMTLKFVGHSMWIAAAMDRVGDDTGMWDE
;
A
#
# COMPACT_ATOMS: atom_id res chain seq x y z
N MET A 1 9.87 -8.84 7.46
CA MET A 1 9.19 -8.38 8.70
C MET A 1 8.26 -9.42 9.33
N PRO A 2 7.30 -10.07 8.63
CA PRO A 2 6.29 -10.93 9.27
C PRO A 2 6.85 -12.13 10.04
N ALA A 3 7.96 -12.70 9.55
CA ALA A 3 8.62 -13.84 10.19
C ALA A 3 9.19 -13.52 11.59
N LEU A 4 9.63 -12.28 11.83
CA LEU A 4 10.16 -11.85 13.13
C LEU A 4 9.03 -11.61 14.13
N THR A 5 7.88 -11.12 13.68
CA THR A 5 6.68 -10.95 14.52
C THR A 5 6.20 -12.29 15.10
N LEU A 6 6.45 -13.41 14.41
CA LEU A 6 6.15 -14.76 14.92
C LEU A 6 7.04 -15.17 16.11
N VAL A 7 8.18 -14.54 16.32
CA VAL A 7 9.08 -14.84 17.45
C VAL A 7 8.95 -13.77 18.54
N ASP A 8 8.93 -12.49 18.14
CA ASP A 8 8.81 -11.33 19.04
C ASP A 8 7.90 -10.26 18.41
N SER A 9 6.69 -10.10 18.95
CA SER A 9 5.73 -9.12 18.42
C SER A 9 6.14 -7.69 18.72
N ASN A 10 6.81 -7.42 19.84
CA ASN A 10 7.27 -6.08 20.20
C ASN A 10 8.41 -5.63 19.28
N PHE A 11 9.37 -6.52 19.01
CA PHE A 11 10.43 -6.24 18.06
C PHE A 11 9.88 -6.06 16.64
N GLY A 12 8.96 -6.92 16.20
CA GLY A 12 8.29 -6.77 14.90
C GLY A 12 7.54 -5.43 14.75
N LYS A 13 6.83 -5.00 15.80
CA LYS A 13 6.19 -3.68 15.86
C LYS A 13 7.23 -2.55 15.80
N GLN A 14 8.32 -2.62 16.56
CA GLN A 14 9.37 -1.60 16.53
C GLN A 14 9.98 -1.45 15.13
N GLN A 15 10.31 -2.57 14.49
CA GLN A 15 10.87 -2.56 13.14
C GLN A 15 9.92 -1.93 12.09
N LEU A 16 8.63 -2.24 12.15
CA LEU A 16 7.63 -1.58 11.31
C LEU A 16 7.45 -0.10 11.68
N SER A 17 7.51 0.25 12.96
CA SER A 17 7.35 1.63 13.42
C SER A 17 8.48 2.53 12.92
N VAL A 18 9.72 2.01 12.89
CA VAL A 18 10.91 2.69 12.35
C VAL A 18 10.77 2.94 10.85
N LEU A 19 10.38 1.93 10.07
CA LEU A 19 10.16 2.10 8.63
C LEU A 19 9.04 3.10 8.30
N LEU A 20 8.03 3.18 9.18
CA LEU A 20 6.94 4.15 9.05
C LEU A 20 7.23 5.46 9.79
N GLU A 21 8.40 5.66 10.39
CA GLU A 21 8.71 6.84 11.19
C GLU A 21 8.88 8.09 10.32
N ALA A 22 8.47 9.25 10.86
CA ALA A 22 8.46 10.51 10.10
C ALA A 22 9.87 10.96 9.64
N VAL A 23 10.92 10.41 10.24
CA VAL A 23 12.32 10.69 9.87
C VAL A 23 12.69 9.96 8.57
N TYR A 24 12.04 8.83 8.28
CA TYR A 24 12.27 8.03 7.08
C TYR A 24 11.24 8.31 5.99
N MET A 25 10.08 8.88 6.33
CA MET A 25 9.08 9.30 5.36
C MET A 25 9.41 10.69 4.79
N HIS A 26 9.56 10.78 3.47
CA HIS A 26 9.70 12.08 2.81
C HIS A 26 8.43 12.93 3.04
N THR A 27 8.56 14.26 3.08
CA THR A 27 7.45 15.19 3.37
C THR A 27 6.24 15.04 2.44
N SER A 28 6.45 14.46 1.26
CA SER A 28 5.40 14.12 0.30
C SER A 28 4.60 12.85 0.65
N GLY A 29 4.98 12.10 1.68
CA GLY A 29 4.39 10.80 2.04
C GLY A 29 5.09 9.58 1.41
N GLN A 30 6.19 9.78 0.69
CA GLN A 30 6.95 8.67 0.10
C GLN A 30 7.69 7.88 1.20
N LEU A 31 7.52 6.56 1.20
CA LEU A 31 8.37 5.65 1.97
C LEU A 31 9.53 5.19 1.08
N PRO A 32 10.77 5.17 1.58
CA PRO A 32 11.93 4.76 0.80
C PRO A 32 11.90 3.25 0.55
N ALA A 33 12.32 2.82 -0.64
CA ALA A 33 12.43 1.40 -0.96
C ALA A 33 13.54 0.69 -0.15
N TYR A 34 14.72 1.30 -0.03
CA TYR A 34 15.84 0.77 0.76
C TYR A 34 16.86 1.87 1.08
N GLU A 35 17.74 1.62 2.05
CA GLU A 35 18.70 2.58 2.64
C GLU A 35 19.68 3.23 1.62
N TRP A 36 19.73 2.70 0.40
CA TRP A 36 20.68 3.09 -0.65
C TRP A 36 20.02 3.79 -1.86
N ASN A 37 18.68 3.78 -1.96
CA ASN A 37 17.94 4.54 -2.98
C ASN A 37 16.56 4.98 -2.47
N PHE A 38 16.49 6.22 -1.99
CA PHE A 38 15.28 6.83 -1.42
C PHE A 38 14.22 7.19 -2.48
N GLY A 39 14.58 7.17 -3.77
CA GLY A 39 13.68 7.49 -4.88
C GLY A 39 13.00 6.27 -5.50
N ASP A 40 13.49 5.06 -5.19
CA ASP A 40 12.96 3.82 -5.72
C ASP A 40 11.70 3.38 -4.97
N VAL A 41 10.89 2.55 -5.62
CA VAL A 41 9.52 2.30 -5.19
C VAL A 41 9.28 0.80 -4.99
N ASN A 42 9.10 0.38 -3.74
CA ASN A 42 8.78 -1.00 -3.40
C ASN A 42 7.27 -1.23 -3.35
N ALA A 43 6.86 -2.48 -3.63
CA ALA A 43 5.50 -2.94 -3.38
C ALA A 43 5.01 -2.50 -1.98
N PRO A 44 3.82 -1.91 -1.85
CA PRO A 44 3.33 -1.30 -0.63
C PRO A 44 2.83 -2.32 0.40
N VAL A 45 3.68 -3.28 0.73
CA VAL A 45 3.44 -4.38 1.68
C VAL A 45 3.31 -3.91 3.14
N HIS A 46 3.56 -2.63 3.40
CA HIS A 46 3.53 -2.03 4.73
C HIS A 46 2.14 -2.08 5.35
N ALA A 47 1.08 -1.87 4.57
CA ALA A 47 -0.30 -1.95 5.07
C ALA A 47 -0.65 -3.38 5.52
N TRP A 48 -0.33 -4.37 4.69
CA TRP A 48 -0.50 -5.79 5.01
C TRP A 48 0.31 -6.20 6.25
N SER A 49 1.58 -5.79 6.31
CA SER A 49 2.46 -6.10 7.44
C SER A 49 1.94 -5.51 8.75
N THR A 50 1.33 -4.32 8.70
CA THR A 50 0.73 -3.63 9.84
C THR A 50 -0.46 -4.40 10.40
N ILE A 51 -1.46 -4.72 9.56
CA ILE A 51 -2.66 -5.42 10.02
C ILE A 51 -2.35 -6.86 10.47
N PHE A 52 -1.44 -7.54 9.77
CA PHE A 52 -0.97 -8.86 10.17
C PHE A 52 -0.33 -8.84 11.56
N THR A 53 0.59 -7.89 11.80
CA THR A 53 1.29 -7.73 13.08
C THR A 53 0.33 -7.40 14.21
N TYR A 54 -0.62 -6.49 13.97
CA TYR A 54 -1.65 -6.15 14.96
C TYR A 54 -2.50 -7.37 15.35
N ARG A 55 -2.98 -8.14 14.35
CA ARG A 55 -3.81 -9.32 14.59
C ARG A 55 -3.05 -10.40 15.36
N LEU A 56 -1.81 -10.67 14.97
CA LEU A 56 -0.98 -11.66 15.62
C LEU A 56 -0.72 -11.29 17.10
N ASP A 57 -0.43 -10.02 17.36
CA ASP A 57 -0.25 -9.52 18.73
C ASP A 57 -1.54 -9.63 19.55
N LYS A 58 -2.67 -9.16 18.99
CA LYS A 58 -4.00 -9.26 19.61
C LYS A 58 -4.39 -10.71 19.93
N MET A 59 -4.07 -11.66 19.05
CA MET A 59 -4.30 -13.09 19.30
C MET A 59 -3.48 -13.65 20.45
N ARG A 60 -2.25 -13.14 20.65
CA ARG A 60 -1.34 -13.61 21.71
C ARG A 60 -1.64 -13.02 23.07
N THR A 61 -1.91 -11.72 23.12
CA THR A 61 -2.11 -10.96 24.36
C THR A 61 -3.58 -10.90 24.76
N GLY A 62 -4.50 -11.19 23.83
CA GLY A 62 -5.94 -10.98 23.97
C GLY A 62 -6.38 -9.52 23.78
N VAL A 63 -5.44 -8.56 23.71
CA VAL A 63 -5.72 -7.12 23.64
C VAL A 63 -4.94 -6.51 22.49
N GLY A 64 -5.63 -5.84 21.57
CA GLY A 64 -5.01 -5.17 20.44
C GLY A 64 -4.43 -3.81 20.84
N ASP A 65 -3.22 -3.50 20.35
CA ASP A 65 -2.58 -2.20 20.52
C ASP A 65 -3.16 -1.15 19.56
N THR A 66 -4.32 -0.60 19.94
CA THR A 66 -5.06 0.35 19.11
C THR A 66 -4.30 1.65 18.88
N GLN A 67 -3.50 2.11 19.85
CA GLN A 67 -2.72 3.34 19.68
C GLN A 67 -1.64 3.17 18.61
N TRP A 68 -0.92 2.05 18.63
CA TRP A 68 0.06 1.72 17.59
C TRP A 68 -0.61 1.61 16.21
N LEU A 69 -1.77 0.96 16.14
CA LEU A 69 -2.52 0.80 14.89
C LEU A 69 -2.97 2.15 14.31
N LYS A 70 -3.47 3.07 15.15
CA LYS A 70 -3.83 4.44 14.75
C LYS A 70 -2.62 5.21 14.19
N ALA A 71 -1.48 5.11 14.86
CA ALA A 71 -0.26 5.78 14.41
C ALA A 71 0.18 5.28 13.02
N CYS A 72 0.19 3.95 12.81
CA CYS A 72 0.53 3.35 11.52
C CYS A 72 -0.49 3.74 10.44
N PHE A 73 -1.79 3.71 10.75
CA PHE A 73 -2.85 4.06 9.80
C PHE A 73 -2.70 5.48 9.25
N ASN A 74 -2.36 6.45 10.09
CA ASN A 74 -2.16 7.84 9.64
C ASN A 74 -1.02 7.96 8.63
N LYS A 75 0.10 7.29 8.92
CA LYS A 75 1.29 7.26 8.04
C LYS A 75 1.00 6.52 6.73
N LEU A 76 0.33 5.37 6.80
CA LEU A 76 -0.11 4.62 5.63
C LEU A 76 -1.11 5.41 4.77
N SER A 77 -1.96 6.23 5.38
CA SER A 77 -2.90 7.10 4.65
C SER A 77 -2.17 8.19 3.85
N LEU A 78 -1.08 8.76 4.40
CA LEU A 78 -0.21 9.69 3.67
C LEU A 78 0.47 8.97 2.50
N ASN A 79 1.01 7.77 2.75
CA ASN A 79 1.65 6.98 1.71
C ASN A 79 0.69 6.57 0.59
N PHE A 80 -0.52 6.13 0.92
CA PHE A 80 -1.56 5.84 -0.07
C PHE A 80 -1.91 7.07 -0.92
N THR A 81 -1.99 8.25 -0.30
CA THR A 81 -2.28 9.50 -1.01
C THR A 81 -1.14 9.88 -1.96
N TRP A 82 0.12 9.65 -1.58
CA TRP A 82 1.26 9.81 -2.47
C TRP A 82 1.16 8.91 -3.70
N TRP A 83 0.82 7.62 -3.49
CA TRP A 83 0.64 6.65 -4.57
C TRP A 83 -0.44 7.08 -5.56
N VAL A 84 -1.63 7.44 -5.08
CA VAL A 84 -2.73 7.91 -5.93
C VAL A 84 -2.33 9.15 -6.73
N ASN A 85 -1.63 10.11 -6.12
CA ASN A 85 -1.33 11.38 -6.79
C ASN A 85 -0.13 11.34 -7.74
N ARG A 86 0.86 10.47 -7.50
CA ARG A 86 2.12 10.45 -8.28
C ARG A 86 2.17 9.36 -9.33
N VAL A 87 1.41 8.28 -9.12
CA VAL A 87 1.55 7.06 -9.92
C VAL A 87 0.30 6.77 -10.76
N ASP A 88 -0.82 7.45 -10.45
CA ASP A 88 -1.98 7.57 -11.34
C ASP A 88 -2.11 9.03 -11.83
N LEU A 89 -1.15 9.48 -12.65
CA LEU A 89 -1.12 10.85 -13.18
C LEU A 89 -2.35 11.18 -14.04
N SER A 90 -3.04 10.16 -14.56
CA SER A 90 -4.22 10.31 -15.41
C SER A 90 -5.56 10.23 -14.64
N GLY A 91 -5.54 9.92 -13.34
CA GLY A 91 -6.73 9.77 -12.52
C GLY A 91 -7.63 8.59 -12.93
N ARG A 92 -7.07 7.58 -13.59
CA ARG A 92 -7.81 6.42 -14.13
C ARG A 92 -7.82 5.23 -13.17
N ASN A 93 -7.21 5.36 -11.99
CA ASN A 93 -6.97 4.30 -11.02
C ASN A 93 -6.14 3.13 -11.58
N VAL A 94 -5.28 3.41 -12.56
CA VAL A 94 -4.30 2.49 -13.11
C VAL A 94 -2.92 3.01 -12.76
N PHE A 95 -2.10 2.17 -12.13
CA PHE A 95 -0.83 2.59 -11.52
C PHE A 95 0.36 2.14 -12.39
N GLU A 96 1.29 3.06 -12.66
CA GLU A 96 2.46 2.85 -13.53
C GLU A 96 3.79 2.69 -12.72
N GLY A 97 4.90 2.36 -13.38
CA GLY A 97 6.24 2.66 -12.86
C GLY A 97 6.97 1.61 -12.00
N GLY A 98 7.26 0.43 -12.56
CA GLY A 98 8.42 -0.38 -12.12
C GLY A 98 8.35 -0.91 -10.69
N PHE A 99 7.16 -1.31 -10.26
CA PHE A 99 6.73 -1.51 -8.86
C PHE A 99 7.47 -2.54 -7.99
N LEU A 100 8.53 -3.20 -8.45
CA LEU A 100 8.83 -4.56 -7.95
C LEU A 100 10.29 -4.98 -7.85
N GLY A 101 11.26 -4.22 -8.37
CA GLY A 101 12.62 -4.77 -8.52
C GLY A 101 12.66 -6.03 -9.41
N LEU A 102 11.60 -6.25 -10.20
CA LEU A 102 11.48 -7.26 -11.27
C LEU A 102 11.74 -6.63 -12.64
N ASP A 103 12.50 -5.53 -12.63
CA ASP A 103 12.78 -4.63 -13.75
C ASP A 103 13.45 -5.38 -14.91
N ASN A 104 14.04 -6.54 -14.62
CA ASN A 104 14.82 -7.38 -15.53
C ASN A 104 14.07 -8.59 -16.12
N ILE A 105 12.78 -8.79 -15.84
CA ILE A 105 12.01 -9.96 -16.35
C ILE A 105 11.30 -9.66 -17.69
N SER A 106 11.44 -8.44 -18.21
CA SER A 106 10.85 -8.01 -19.48
C SER A 106 11.93 -7.79 -20.53
N PRO A 107 11.66 -8.03 -21.83
CA PRO A 107 12.59 -7.67 -22.91
C PRO A 107 12.78 -6.14 -23.08
N ILE A 108 12.09 -5.32 -22.27
CA ILE A 108 12.16 -3.86 -22.27
C ILE A 108 12.68 -3.41 -20.89
N ASP A 109 13.68 -2.53 -20.88
CA ASP A 109 14.11 -1.82 -19.69
C ASP A 109 12.98 -0.90 -19.20
N ARG A 110 12.29 -1.35 -18.15
CA ARG A 110 11.11 -0.70 -17.56
C ARG A 110 11.46 0.60 -16.83
N SER A 111 12.72 0.78 -16.47
CA SER A 111 13.23 1.93 -15.72
C SER A 111 13.66 3.08 -16.64
N ASN A 112 13.75 2.83 -17.96
CA ASN A 112 14.21 3.81 -18.94
C ASN A 112 13.37 3.78 -20.23
N LEU A 113 12.08 4.11 -20.09
CA LEU A 113 11.15 4.23 -21.21
C LEU A 113 11.52 5.43 -22.10
N ARG A 114 11.34 5.27 -23.42
CA ARG A 114 11.46 6.40 -24.37
C ARG A 114 10.51 7.53 -23.94
N ALA A 115 10.97 8.77 -24.02
CA ALA A 115 10.16 9.94 -23.71
C ALA A 115 8.81 9.91 -24.46
N GLY A 116 7.71 9.98 -23.70
CA GLY A 116 6.34 9.93 -24.23
C GLY A 116 5.66 8.56 -24.22
N VAL A 117 6.34 7.50 -23.76
CA VAL A 117 5.74 6.17 -23.56
C VAL A 117 5.41 5.97 -22.09
N THR A 118 4.14 5.70 -21.79
CA THR A 118 3.66 5.27 -20.48
C THR A 118 3.42 3.76 -20.49
N LEU A 119 3.74 3.08 -19.39
CA LEU A 119 3.52 1.65 -19.24
C LEU A 119 2.62 1.41 -18.03
N GLU A 120 1.36 1.14 -18.32
CA GLU A 120 0.37 0.68 -17.34
C GLU A 120 0.71 -0.76 -16.92
N GLN A 121 0.90 -1.00 -15.62
CA GLN A 121 1.28 -2.31 -15.10
C GLN A 121 0.18 -2.88 -14.21
N SER A 122 -0.32 -4.06 -14.57
CA SER A 122 -1.32 -4.80 -13.81
C SER A 122 -0.85 -5.14 -12.39
N ASP A 123 0.45 -5.39 -12.22
CA ASP A 123 1.05 -5.70 -10.91
C ASP A 123 0.96 -4.52 -9.93
N GLY A 124 1.28 -3.29 -10.35
CA GLY A 124 1.20 -2.10 -9.51
C GLY A 124 -0.24 -1.79 -9.10
N THR A 125 -1.18 -2.00 -10.03
CA THR A 125 -2.61 -1.83 -9.79
C THR A 125 -3.15 -2.89 -8.80
N ALA A 126 -2.74 -4.15 -8.94
CA ALA A 126 -3.09 -5.21 -7.99
C ALA A 126 -2.55 -4.93 -6.57
N TRP A 127 -1.31 -4.43 -6.46
CA TRP A 127 -0.73 -4.01 -5.19
C TRP A 127 -1.49 -2.87 -4.53
N MET A 128 -1.97 -1.90 -5.30
CA MET A 128 -2.76 -0.78 -4.77
C MET A 128 -4.17 -1.21 -4.36
N THR A 129 -4.79 -2.16 -5.07
CA THR A 129 -6.03 -2.82 -4.61
C THR A 129 -5.81 -3.54 -3.28
N LEU A 130 -4.72 -4.29 -3.15
CA LEU A 130 -4.38 -4.96 -1.89
C LEU A 130 -4.09 -3.94 -0.78
N PHE A 131 -3.40 -2.84 -1.07
CA PHE A 131 -3.20 -1.74 -0.12
C PHE A 131 -4.55 -1.23 0.38
N SER A 132 -5.45 -0.82 -0.52
CA SER A 132 -6.73 -0.24 -0.14
C SER A 132 -7.57 -1.23 0.68
N GLN A 133 -7.56 -2.53 0.34
CA GLN A 133 -8.21 -3.57 1.15
C GLN A 133 -7.64 -3.67 2.56
N ASN A 134 -6.31 -3.68 2.72
CA ASN A 134 -5.70 -3.67 4.05
C ASN A 134 -6.07 -2.41 4.84
N MET A 135 -6.20 -1.26 4.19
CA MET A 135 -6.63 -0.02 4.85
C MET A 135 -8.10 -0.05 5.26
N VAL A 136 -8.98 -0.74 4.51
CA VAL A 136 -10.35 -1.05 4.94
C VAL A 136 -10.33 -1.84 6.24
N GLU A 137 -9.53 -2.91 6.29
CA GLU A 137 -9.44 -3.77 7.48
C GLU A 137 -8.95 -2.99 8.72
N ILE A 138 -7.91 -2.17 8.56
CA ILE A 138 -7.38 -1.34 9.65
C ILE A 138 -8.42 -0.31 10.09
N ALA A 139 -9.05 0.42 9.17
CA ALA A 139 -10.04 1.43 9.51
C ALA A 139 -11.27 0.81 10.21
N ALA A 140 -11.73 -0.35 9.73
CA ALA A 140 -12.83 -1.09 10.35
C ALA A 140 -12.47 -1.52 11.79
N GLU A 141 -11.28 -2.10 12.00
CA GLU A 141 -10.81 -2.47 13.33
C GLU A 141 -10.72 -1.27 14.28
N LEU A 142 -10.19 -0.14 13.81
CA LEU A 142 -10.13 1.10 14.60
C LEU A 142 -11.52 1.64 14.93
N SER A 143 -12.46 1.55 13.99
CA SER A 143 -13.84 2.02 14.16
C SER A 143 -14.61 1.32 15.28
N MET A 144 -14.20 0.09 15.64
CA MET A 144 -14.78 -0.66 16.77
C MET A 144 -14.54 0.03 18.12
N SER A 145 -13.47 0.82 18.23
CA SER A 145 -13.09 1.55 19.44
C SER A 145 -13.25 3.07 19.32
N ASP A 146 -13.22 3.57 18.08
CA ASP A 146 -13.27 4.99 17.76
C ASP A 146 -14.08 5.22 16.48
N PRO A 147 -15.38 5.53 16.60
CA PRO A 147 -16.27 5.67 15.45
C PRO A 147 -15.85 6.72 14.41
N SER A 148 -14.92 7.63 14.74
CA SER A 148 -14.39 8.63 13.81
C SER A 148 -13.66 8.01 12.60
N TYR A 149 -13.24 6.74 12.69
CA TYR A 149 -12.62 6.01 11.59
C TYR A 149 -13.61 5.37 10.60
N ALA A 150 -14.91 5.29 10.92
CA ALA A 150 -15.91 4.67 10.04
C ALA A 150 -15.99 5.31 8.63
N PRO A 151 -15.93 6.65 8.46
CA PRO A 151 -15.87 7.27 7.14
C PRO A 151 -14.62 6.86 6.34
N MET A 152 -13.50 6.60 7.02
CA MET A 152 -12.28 6.14 6.35
C MET A 152 -12.41 4.72 5.82
N THR A 153 -13.14 3.84 6.51
CA THR A 153 -13.48 2.51 6.00
C THR A 153 -14.21 2.63 4.67
N LEU A 154 -15.25 3.47 4.60
CA LEU A 154 -16.01 3.70 3.36
C LEU A 154 -15.12 4.28 2.25
N LYS A 155 -14.24 5.24 2.58
CA LYS A 155 -13.27 5.81 1.64
C LYS A 155 -12.40 4.73 0.99
N PHE A 156 -11.81 3.84 1.78
CA PHE A 156 -10.93 2.80 1.25
C PHE A 156 -11.68 1.66 0.54
N VAL A 157 -12.93 1.38 0.92
CA VAL A 157 -13.82 0.49 0.14
C VAL A 157 -14.06 1.09 -1.24
N GLY A 158 -14.39 2.39 -1.29
CA GLY A 158 -14.56 3.11 -2.55
C GLY A 158 -13.31 3.01 -3.43
N HIS A 159 -12.13 3.32 -2.90
CA HIS A 159 -10.88 3.16 -3.65
C HIS A 159 -10.67 1.72 -4.14
N SER A 160 -10.90 0.70 -3.29
CA SER A 160 -10.74 -0.69 -3.70
C SER A 160 -11.65 -1.07 -4.88
N MET A 161 -12.89 -0.58 -4.86
CA MET A 161 -13.85 -0.80 -5.95
C MET A 161 -13.46 -0.05 -7.23
N TRP A 162 -13.01 1.19 -7.11
CA TRP A 162 -12.58 1.99 -8.26
C TRP A 162 -11.35 1.40 -8.95
N ILE A 163 -10.36 0.92 -8.18
CA ILE A 163 -9.17 0.28 -8.72
C ILE A 163 -9.55 -1.07 -9.37
N ALA A 164 -10.39 -1.87 -8.72
CA ALA A 164 -10.89 -3.12 -9.29
C ALA A 164 -11.68 -2.90 -10.59
N ALA A 165 -12.56 -1.90 -10.63
CA ALA A 165 -13.31 -1.55 -11.83
C ALA A 165 -12.40 -1.06 -12.97
N ALA A 166 -11.32 -0.35 -12.65
CA ALA A 166 -10.31 0.07 -13.63
C ALA A 166 -9.51 -1.12 -14.20
N MET A 167 -9.35 -2.21 -13.44
CA MET A 167 -8.78 -3.47 -13.92
C MET A 167 -9.74 -4.25 -14.83
N ASP A 168 -11.04 -4.16 -14.55
CA ASP A 168 -12.08 -5.01 -15.18
C ASP A 168 -12.70 -4.40 -16.43
N ARG A 169 -12.80 -3.06 -16.54
CA ARG A 169 -13.48 -2.31 -17.62
C ARG A 169 -14.54 -3.12 -18.39
N VAL A 170 -15.62 -3.41 -17.69
CA VAL A 170 -16.91 -3.83 -18.26
C VAL A 170 -17.39 -2.75 -19.24
N GLY A 171 -17.08 -2.88 -20.55
CA GLY A 171 -17.83 -2.21 -21.61
C GLY A 171 -17.10 -1.55 -22.77
N ASP A 172 -15.77 -1.38 -22.75
CA ASP A 172 -14.99 -0.90 -23.91
C ASP A 172 -13.81 -1.87 -24.12
N ASP A 173 -13.48 -2.23 -25.37
CA ASP A 173 -12.40 -3.14 -25.84
C ASP A 173 -10.96 -2.73 -25.40
N THR A 174 -10.78 -2.37 -24.14
CA THR A 174 -9.55 -1.78 -23.55
C THR A 174 -9.30 -2.29 -22.13
N GLY A 175 -9.61 -3.56 -21.87
CA GLY A 175 -9.23 -4.23 -20.63
C GLY A 175 -7.71 -4.36 -20.48
N MET A 176 -7.22 -4.56 -19.25
CA MET A 176 -5.79 -4.84 -18.99
C MET A 176 -5.35 -6.25 -19.43
N TRP A 177 -6.31 -7.07 -19.86
CA TRP A 177 -6.11 -8.43 -20.34
C TRP A 177 -6.45 -8.47 -21.83
N ASP A 178 -5.57 -9.07 -22.64
CA ASP A 178 -5.93 -9.52 -23.99
C ASP A 178 -6.79 -10.78 -23.85
N GLU A 179 -8.01 -10.77 -24.42
CA GLU A 179 -8.75 -12.01 -24.74
C GLU A 179 -8.35 -12.55 -26.13
#